data_AF-A0A953RJV3-F1
#
_entry.id   AF-A0A953RJV3-F1
#
_cell.length_a   1.000
_cell.length_b   1.000
_cell.length_c   1.000
_cell.angle_alpha   90.00
_cell.angle_beta   90.00
_cell.angle_gamma   90.00
#
_symmetry.space_group_name_H-M   'P 1'
#
loop_
_entity.id
_entity.type
_entity.pdbx_description
1 polymer ?
#
loop_
_entity_poly.entity_id
_entity_poly.type
_entity_poly.pdbx_seq_one_letter_code
_entity_poly.pdbx_strand_id
1 'polypeptide(L)'
;MLRNYVFTLSVLWLFMMGRAVPAHATNACQPVFDALTEVATTPSHSYTTSIAVNGGKTEAETIFANGQKYIQVRGKWMHLPVTSQDVLDQEKEKEEKGKSTCQLLRSESVNGEAATLYSVHREYEEVTEDGQMWISRGTGLLLRVEEDFDSKGNKVKEHRSTRFEYGNVKPPM
;
A
#
# COMPACT_ATOMS: atom_id res chain seq x y z
N MET A 1 -75.19 -11.83 -32.33
CA MET A 1 -74.99 -10.49 -32.94
C MET A 1 -73.76 -9.87 -32.29
N LEU A 2 -72.77 -9.51 -33.11
CA LEU A 2 -71.59 -8.71 -32.75
C LEU A 2 -72.01 -7.43 -32.02
N ARG A 3 -71.22 -6.91 -31.07
CA ARG A 3 -70.32 -5.76 -31.29
C ARG A 3 -69.50 -5.38 -30.04
N ASN A 4 -68.25 -5.01 -30.34
CA ASN A 4 -67.10 -4.57 -29.54
C ASN A 4 -67.29 -3.40 -28.56
N TYR A 5 -66.18 -3.17 -27.82
CA TYR A 5 -65.63 -1.93 -27.24
C TYR A 5 -65.84 -1.78 -25.72
N VAL A 6 -64.88 -1.46 -24.84
CA VAL A 6 -63.57 -0.78 -24.90
C VAL A 6 -62.81 -1.08 -23.59
N PHE A 7 -61.48 -1.12 -23.65
CA PHE A 7 -60.45 -0.80 -22.61
C PHE A 7 -60.87 -0.86 -21.13
N THR A 8 -60.13 -1.58 -20.27
CA THR A 8 -58.91 -1.02 -19.67
C THR A 8 -57.94 -2.10 -19.18
N LEU A 9 -56.71 -2.10 -19.70
CA LEU A 9 -55.56 -2.76 -19.08
C LEU A 9 -55.05 -1.87 -17.93
N SER A 10 -55.26 -2.27 -16.68
CA SER A 10 -54.58 -1.68 -15.53
C SER A 10 -53.34 -2.50 -15.18
N VAL A 11 -52.27 -2.30 -15.95
CA VAL A 11 -50.93 -2.75 -15.55
C VAL A 11 -50.40 -1.70 -14.56
N LEU A 12 -50.56 -1.96 -13.26
CA LEU A 12 -49.81 -1.21 -12.25
C LEU A 12 -48.33 -1.56 -12.40
N TRP A 13 -47.61 -0.74 -13.14
CA TRP A 13 -46.16 -0.63 -13.03
C TRP A 13 -45.84 -0.16 -11.61
N LEU A 14 -45.46 -1.08 -10.73
CA LEU A 14 -44.62 -0.72 -9.59
C LEU A 14 -43.33 -0.15 -10.18
N PHE A 15 -43.22 1.17 -10.22
CA PHE A 15 -41.93 1.85 -10.28
C PHE A 15 -41.17 1.46 -9.01
N MET A 16 -40.41 0.37 -9.07
CA MET A 16 -39.22 0.19 -8.25
C MET A 16 -38.26 1.30 -8.66
N MET A 17 -38.43 2.50 -8.10
CA MET A 17 -37.32 3.45 -7.98
C MET A 17 -36.36 2.83 -6.97
N GLY A 18 -35.51 1.92 -7.47
CA GLY A 18 -34.33 1.51 -6.74
C GLY A 18 -33.55 2.78 -6.42
N ARG A 19 -33.52 3.16 -5.14
CA ARG A 19 -32.53 4.11 -4.65
C ARG A 19 -31.18 3.49 -5.00
N ALA A 20 -30.55 3.99 -6.06
CA ALA A 20 -29.14 3.78 -6.28
C ALA A 20 -28.47 4.38 -5.04
N VAL A 21 -28.08 3.51 -4.10
CA VAL A 21 -27.19 3.89 -3.02
C VAL A 21 -25.95 4.41 -3.75
N PRO A 22 -25.56 5.68 -3.58
CA PRO A 22 -24.30 6.13 -4.13
C PRO A 22 -23.25 5.19 -3.54
N ALA A 23 -22.62 4.40 -4.42
CA ALA A 23 -21.41 3.70 -4.03
C ALA A 23 -20.42 4.81 -3.70
N HIS A 24 -20.30 5.14 -2.41
CA HIS A 24 -19.13 5.86 -1.94
C HIS A 24 -17.97 4.98 -2.38
N ALA A 25 -17.23 5.43 -3.40
CA ALA A 25 -15.98 4.80 -3.75
C ALA A 25 -15.15 4.83 -2.46
N THR A 26 -15.04 3.68 -1.81
CA THR A 26 -14.15 3.52 -0.67
C THR A 26 -12.77 3.92 -1.19
N ASN A 27 -12.03 4.74 -0.44
CA ASN A 27 -10.70 5.14 -0.87
C ASN A 27 -9.88 3.87 -1.11
N ALA A 28 -9.60 3.55 -2.37
CA ALA A 28 -8.96 2.31 -2.77
C ALA A 28 -7.52 2.20 -2.21
N CYS A 29 -6.95 3.33 -1.80
CA CYS A 29 -5.65 3.41 -1.14
C CYS A 29 -5.73 3.27 0.40
N GLN A 30 -6.91 3.32 1.03
CA GLN A 30 -6.98 3.27 2.49
C GLN A 30 -6.28 2.04 3.08
N PRO A 31 -6.47 0.80 2.56
CA PRO A 31 -5.75 -0.35 3.10
C PRO A 31 -4.23 -0.23 2.94
N VAL A 32 -3.77 0.43 1.88
CA VAL A 32 -2.35 0.68 1.62
C VAL A 32 -1.78 1.68 2.62
N PHE A 33 -2.47 2.79 2.87
CA PHE A 33 -2.05 3.82 3.83
C PHE A 33 -2.07 3.30 5.28
N ASP A 34 -3.08 2.51 5.63
CA ASP A 34 -3.15 1.84 6.93
C ASP A 34 -1.93 0.90 7.11
N ALA A 35 -1.59 0.10 6.08
CA ALA A 35 -0.46 -0.82 6.15
C ALA A 35 0.91 -0.09 6.17
N LEU A 36 1.04 1.06 5.52
CA LEU A 36 2.23 1.93 5.61
C LEU A 36 2.37 2.54 7.01
N THR A 37 1.25 2.96 7.62
CA THR A 37 1.22 3.43 9.02
C THR A 37 1.73 2.34 9.96
N GLU A 38 1.28 1.09 9.75
CA GLU A 38 1.69 -0.04 10.57
C GLU A 38 3.19 -0.35 10.51
N VAL A 39 3.88 -0.05 9.41
CA VAL A 39 5.35 -0.21 9.33
C VAL A 39 6.06 0.68 10.36
N ALA A 40 5.53 1.86 10.64
CA ALA A 40 6.13 2.79 11.60
C ALA A 40 5.76 2.47 13.05
N THR A 41 4.59 1.90 13.30
CA THR A 41 4.05 1.67 14.65
C THR A 41 4.23 0.24 15.17
N THR A 42 4.41 -0.72 14.28
CA THR A 42 4.59 -2.13 14.63
C THR A 42 6.08 -2.51 14.54
N PRO A 43 6.67 -3.11 15.60
CA PRO A 43 8.03 -3.59 15.55
C PRO A 43 8.27 -4.54 14.38
N SER A 44 9.21 -4.21 13.51
CA SER A 44 9.49 -4.95 12.28
C SER A 44 10.99 -5.04 11.99
N HIS A 45 11.40 -6.13 11.35
CA HIS A 45 12.70 -6.29 10.71
C HIS A 45 12.46 -6.48 9.22
N SER A 46 12.89 -5.53 8.42
CA SER A 46 12.76 -5.59 6.97
C SER A 46 14.11 -5.79 6.28
N TYR A 47 14.06 -6.52 5.18
CA TYR A 47 15.20 -6.81 4.31
C TYR A 47 14.92 -6.19 2.96
N THR A 48 15.77 -5.26 2.54
CA THR A 48 15.60 -4.50 1.31
C THR A 48 16.75 -4.78 0.35
N THR A 49 16.40 -5.14 -0.87
CA THR A 49 17.32 -5.18 -2.01
C THR A 49 16.95 -4.08 -2.98
N SER A 50 17.95 -3.34 -3.41
CA SER A 50 17.84 -2.20 -4.29
C SER A 50 18.71 -2.43 -5.53
N ILE A 51 18.16 -2.18 -6.72
CA ILE A 51 18.86 -2.32 -8.00
C ILE A 51 18.73 -1.01 -8.76
N ALA A 52 19.85 -0.29 -8.93
CA ALA A 52 19.91 0.92 -9.73
C ALA A 52 19.93 0.61 -11.24
N VAL A 53 19.58 1.60 -12.08
CA VAL A 53 19.60 1.45 -13.56
C VAL A 53 20.93 0.96 -14.11
N ASN A 54 22.04 1.32 -13.48
CA ASN A 54 23.38 0.89 -13.90
C ASN A 54 23.71 -0.56 -13.50
N GLY A 55 22.75 -1.31 -12.93
CA GLY A 55 22.92 -2.67 -12.43
C GLY A 55 23.56 -2.75 -11.05
N GLY A 56 23.84 -1.61 -10.41
CA GLY A 56 24.36 -1.57 -9.05
C GLY A 56 23.35 -2.15 -8.06
N LYS A 57 23.74 -3.20 -7.34
CA LYS A 57 22.92 -3.83 -6.30
C LYS A 57 23.36 -3.37 -4.92
N THR A 58 22.41 -2.97 -4.09
CA THR A 58 22.61 -2.69 -2.67
C THR A 58 21.63 -3.51 -1.83
N GLU A 59 22.08 -3.90 -0.64
CA GLU A 59 21.27 -4.61 0.34
C GLU A 59 21.34 -3.83 1.65
N ALA A 60 20.20 -3.72 2.31
CA ALA A 60 20.07 -3.10 3.61
C ALA A 60 19.07 -3.87 4.46
N GLU A 61 19.26 -3.81 5.76
CA GLU A 61 18.26 -4.26 6.72
C GLU A 61 17.76 -3.05 7.51
N THR A 62 16.48 -3.01 7.83
CA THR A 62 15.91 -1.99 8.72
C THR A 62 15.21 -2.67 9.87
N ILE A 63 15.44 -2.18 11.08
CA ILE A 63 14.67 -2.59 12.27
C ILE A 63 13.93 -1.38 12.80
N PHE A 64 12.61 -1.50 12.92
CA PHE A 64 11.81 -0.64 13.79
C PHE A 64 11.56 -1.37 15.10
N ALA A 65 12.03 -0.80 16.21
CA ALA A 65 11.81 -1.34 17.54
C ALA A 65 11.85 -0.21 18.57
N ASN A 66 10.96 -0.28 19.58
CA ASN A 66 10.90 0.73 20.65
C ASN A 66 10.77 2.18 20.14
N GLY A 67 10.01 2.39 19.06
CA GLY A 67 9.81 3.70 18.43
C GLY A 67 11.02 4.28 17.69
N GLN A 68 12.10 3.49 17.55
CA GLN A 68 13.36 3.88 16.92
C GLN A 68 13.59 3.09 15.64
N LYS A 69 14.30 3.73 14.71
CA LYS A 69 14.70 3.13 13.43
C LYS A 69 16.19 2.84 13.42
N TYR A 70 16.56 1.61 13.09
CA TYR A 70 17.94 1.18 12.89
C TYR A 70 18.08 0.71 11.45
N ILE A 71 19.23 0.99 10.84
CA ILE A 71 19.55 0.49 9.50
C ILE A 71 20.91 -0.21 9.54
N GLN A 72 20.99 -1.34 8.85
CA GLN A 72 22.23 -2.05 8.59
C GLN A 72 22.65 -1.75 7.16
N VAL A 73 23.86 -1.22 6.99
CA VAL A 73 24.47 -1.03 5.67
C VAL A 73 25.88 -1.61 5.73
N ARG A 74 26.21 -2.51 4.79
CA ARG A 74 27.52 -3.20 4.74
C ARG A 74 27.88 -3.90 6.06
N GLY A 75 26.91 -4.58 6.67
CA GLY A 75 27.11 -5.35 7.90
C GLY A 75 27.22 -4.52 9.18
N LYS A 76 27.02 -3.20 9.12
CA LYS A 76 27.11 -2.31 10.30
C LYS A 76 25.75 -1.71 10.61
N TRP A 77 25.29 -1.92 11.84
CA TRP A 77 24.10 -1.28 12.37
C TRP A 77 24.37 0.16 12.78
N MET A 78 23.42 1.02 12.46
CA MET A 78 23.42 2.43 12.84
C MET A 78 21.99 2.83 13.22
N HIS A 79 21.87 3.53 14.34
CA HIS A 79 20.63 4.18 14.74
C HIS A 79 20.41 5.41 13.86
N LEU A 80 19.23 5.51 13.26
CA LEU A 80 18.82 6.70 12.53
C LEU A 80 18.11 7.65 13.50
N PRO A 81 18.43 8.95 13.51
CA PRO A 81 17.76 9.94 14.35
C PRO A 81 16.37 10.28 13.77
N VAL A 82 15.54 9.26 13.59
CA VAL A 82 14.18 9.31 13.05
C VAL A 82 13.30 8.46 13.96
N THR A 83 12.25 9.06 14.49
CA THR A 83 11.25 8.41 15.32
C THR A 83 10.12 7.82 14.48
N SER A 84 9.32 6.94 15.07
CA SER A 84 8.06 6.49 14.43
C SER A 84 7.14 7.66 14.07
N GLN A 85 7.08 8.71 14.89
CA GLN A 85 6.24 9.88 14.59
C GLN A 85 6.72 10.63 13.36
N ASP A 86 8.04 10.81 13.21
CA ASP A 86 8.60 11.47 12.02
C ASP A 86 8.26 10.69 10.74
N VAL A 87 8.24 9.35 10.80
CA VAL A 87 7.85 8.50 9.66
C VAL A 87 6.37 8.65 9.34
N LEU A 88 5.51 8.66 10.36
CA LEU A 88 4.06 8.85 10.18
C LEU A 88 3.75 10.22 9.57
N ASP A 89 4.39 11.27 10.08
CA ASP A 89 4.23 12.63 9.57
C ASP A 89 4.69 12.73 8.11
N GLN A 90 5.80 12.06 7.77
CA GLN A 90 6.28 11.99 6.40
C GLN A 90 5.30 11.26 5.47
N GLU A 91 4.74 10.12 5.87
CA GLU A 91 3.76 9.40 5.03
C GLU A 91 2.46 10.19 4.87
N LYS A 92 2.00 10.84 5.94
CA LYS A 92 0.85 11.74 5.88
C LYS A 92 1.09 12.92 4.96
N GLU A 93 2.26 13.54 5.00
CA GLU A 93 2.61 14.63 4.09
C GLU A 93 2.59 14.17 2.62
N LYS A 94 3.12 12.98 2.33
CA LYS A 94 3.06 12.39 0.97
C LYS A 94 1.63 12.10 0.54
N GLU A 95 0.77 11.64 1.44
CA GLU A 95 -0.65 11.41 1.17
C GLU A 95 -1.37 12.74 0.86
N GLU A 96 -1.17 13.76 1.69
CA GLU A 96 -1.87 15.05 1.57
C GLU A 96 -1.41 15.87 0.36
N LYS A 97 -0.11 15.85 0.06
CA LYS A 97 0.49 16.67 -1.01
C LYS A 97 0.68 15.91 -2.32
N GLY A 98 0.70 14.58 -2.26
CA GLY A 98 0.90 13.73 -3.42
C GLY A 98 -0.40 13.38 -4.13
N LYS A 99 -0.24 12.53 -5.14
CA LYS A 99 -1.34 11.83 -5.81
C LYS A 99 -1.11 10.35 -5.64
N SER A 100 -2.17 9.61 -5.35
CA SER A 100 -2.09 8.15 -5.21
C SER A 100 -3.24 7.50 -5.95
N THR A 101 -2.91 6.45 -6.70
CA THR A 101 -3.89 5.54 -7.28
C THR A 101 -3.55 4.14 -6.80
N CYS A 102 -4.52 3.45 -6.22
CA CYS A 102 -4.33 2.09 -5.74
C CYS A 102 -5.41 1.18 -6.30
N GLN A 103 -5.03 -0.06 -6.60
CA GLN A 103 -5.93 -1.05 -7.14
C GLN A 103 -5.68 -2.40 -6.46
N LEU A 104 -6.75 -2.98 -5.90
CA LEU A 104 -6.72 -4.38 -5.48
C LEU A 104 -6.56 -5.27 -6.73
N LEU A 105 -5.52 -6.10 -6.74
CA LEU A 105 -5.24 -7.00 -7.85
C LEU A 105 -5.82 -8.40 -7.63
N ARG A 106 -5.46 -9.04 -6.51
CA ARG A 106 -5.85 -10.42 -6.18
C ARG A 106 -5.50 -10.78 -4.74
N SER A 107 -5.98 -11.93 -4.26
CA SER A 107 -5.42 -12.58 -3.06
C SER A 107 -4.39 -13.62 -3.45
N GLU A 108 -3.33 -13.75 -2.66
CA GLU A 108 -2.32 -14.80 -2.80
C GLU A 108 -1.61 -15.05 -1.46
N SER A 109 -0.68 -16.00 -1.40
CA SER A 109 0.07 -16.32 -0.17
C SER A 109 1.50 -15.80 -0.23
N VAL A 110 1.99 -15.19 0.85
CA VAL A 110 3.40 -14.83 1.04
C VAL A 110 3.94 -15.65 2.22
N ASN A 111 4.92 -16.53 1.96
CA ASN A 111 5.51 -17.41 2.99
C ASN A 111 4.47 -18.23 3.80
N GLY A 112 3.36 -18.62 3.17
CA GLY A 112 2.27 -19.37 3.80
C GLY A 112 1.21 -18.51 4.49
N GLU A 113 1.38 -17.20 4.57
CA GLU A 113 0.39 -16.26 5.09
C GLU A 113 -0.49 -15.71 3.97
N ALA A 114 -1.81 -15.66 4.19
CA ALA A 114 -2.76 -15.14 3.21
C ALA A 114 -2.67 -13.61 3.12
N ALA A 115 -2.49 -13.09 1.90
CA ALA A 115 -2.30 -11.68 1.61
C ALA A 115 -3.24 -11.18 0.50
N THR A 116 -3.50 -9.88 0.50
CA THR A 116 -4.11 -9.16 -0.61
C THR A 116 -3.03 -8.34 -1.30
N LEU A 117 -2.88 -8.54 -2.61
CA LEU A 117 -1.96 -7.77 -3.44
C LEU A 117 -2.65 -6.51 -3.97
N TYR A 118 -2.03 -5.37 -3.73
CA TYR A 118 -2.40 -4.07 -4.29
C TYR A 118 -1.34 -3.59 -5.28
N SER A 119 -1.77 -3.00 -6.39
CA SER A 119 -0.93 -2.09 -7.18
C SER A 119 -1.09 -0.67 -6.65
N VAL A 120 0.00 0.07 -6.63
CA VAL A 120 0.08 1.42 -6.09
C VAL A 120 0.87 2.27 -7.09
N HIS A 121 0.35 3.45 -7.41
CA HIS A 121 1.05 4.48 -8.14
C HIS A 121 1.00 5.77 -7.33
N ARG A 122 2.15 6.34 -7.01
CA ARG A 122 2.28 7.55 -6.20
C ARG A 122 3.15 8.58 -6.92
N GLU A 123 2.69 9.83 -6.90
CA GLU A 123 3.46 10.98 -7.33
C GLU A 123 3.56 11.95 -6.16
N TYR A 124 4.76 12.27 -5.71
CA TYR A 124 5.01 13.29 -4.70
C TYR A 124 6.33 14.01 -4.98
N GLU A 125 6.34 15.33 -4.83
CA GLU A 125 7.48 16.19 -5.20
C GLU A 125 7.96 15.91 -6.64
N GLU A 126 9.23 15.52 -6.81
CA GLU A 126 9.83 15.13 -8.09
C GLU A 126 10.01 13.61 -8.21
N VAL A 127 9.31 12.83 -7.39
CA VAL A 127 9.39 11.37 -7.35
C VAL A 127 8.09 10.76 -7.86
N THR A 128 8.24 9.75 -8.72
CA THR A 128 7.18 8.82 -9.09
C THR A 128 7.55 7.44 -8.54
N GLU A 129 6.60 6.81 -7.87
CA GLU A 129 6.72 5.50 -7.23
C GLU A 129 5.62 4.60 -7.79
N ASP A 130 6.00 3.57 -8.52
CA ASP A 130 5.12 2.53 -9.02
C ASP A 130 5.43 1.24 -8.27
N GLY A 131 4.42 0.59 -7.70
CA GLY A 131 4.69 -0.57 -6.86
C GLY A 131 3.54 -1.54 -6.66
N GLN A 132 3.90 -2.60 -5.96
CA GLN A 132 3.02 -3.66 -5.51
C GLN A 132 3.25 -3.92 -4.04
N MET A 133 2.15 -4.05 -3.29
CA MET A 133 2.17 -4.23 -1.85
C MET A 133 1.33 -5.43 -1.46
N TRP A 134 1.93 -6.35 -0.71
CA TRP A 134 1.27 -7.54 -0.17
C TRP A 134 0.90 -7.29 1.27
N ILE A 135 -0.39 -7.13 1.53
CA ILE A 135 -0.92 -6.83 2.87
C ILE A 135 -1.55 -8.09 3.44
N SER A 136 -1.12 -8.49 4.64
CA SER A 136 -1.71 -9.62 5.35
C SER A 136 -3.21 -9.46 5.53
N ARG A 137 -3.97 -10.51 5.23
CA ARG A 137 -5.42 -10.56 5.49
C ARG A 137 -5.72 -10.78 6.98
N GLY A 138 -4.77 -11.33 7.74
CA GLY A 138 -4.94 -11.64 9.15
C GLY A 138 -4.61 -10.45 10.05
N THR A 139 -3.54 -9.72 9.72
CA THR A 139 -2.99 -8.67 10.59
C THR A 139 -3.06 -7.27 9.98
N GLY A 140 -3.29 -7.13 8.67
CA GLY A 140 -3.20 -5.84 7.98
C GLY A 140 -1.77 -5.33 7.76
N LEU A 141 -0.75 -6.11 8.13
CA LEU A 141 0.66 -5.73 8.02
C LEU A 141 1.21 -5.96 6.61
N LEU A 142 2.16 -5.12 6.18
CA LEU A 142 2.91 -5.33 4.93
C LEU A 142 3.82 -6.54 5.06
N LEU A 143 3.68 -7.53 4.18
CA LEU A 143 4.54 -8.71 4.14
C LEU A 143 5.68 -8.56 3.13
N ARG A 144 5.38 -7.88 2.02
CA ARG A 144 6.29 -7.62 0.91
C ARG A 144 5.90 -6.35 0.19
N VAL A 145 6.90 -5.68 -0.35
CA VAL A 145 6.76 -4.50 -1.21
C VAL A 145 7.74 -4.63 -2.37
N GLU A 146 7.28 -4.36 -3.58
CA GLU A 146 8.09 -4.25 -4.80
C GLU A 146 7.80 -2.89 -5.41
N GLU A 147 8.81 -2.05 -5.60
CA GLU A 147 8.64 -0.65 -6.01
C GLU A 147 9.70 -0.25 -7.03
N ASP A 148 9.30 0.57 -7.99
CA ASP A 148 10.17 1.28 -8.91
C ASP A 148 10.06 2.78 -8.62
N PHE A 149 11.19 3.39 -8.30
CA PHE A 149 11.31 4.83 -8.09
C PHE A 149 11.86 5.50 -9.33
N ASP A 150 11.30 6.64 -9.70
CA ASP A 150 11.81 7.55 -10.73
C ASP A 150 11.89 8.98 -10.18
N SER A 151 13.11 9.47 -9.96
CA SER A 151 13.35 10.85 -9.53
C SER A 151 13.65 11.73 -10.75
N LYS A 152 12.71 12.62 -11.08
CA LYS A 152 12.77 13.51 -12.25
C LYS A 152 13.94 14.51 -12.18
N GLY A 153 14.32 14.97 -10.97
CA GLY A 153 15.42 15.92 -10.76
C GLY A 153 16.82 15.32 -10.92
N ASN A 154 17.01 14.07 -10.47
CA ASN A 154 18.34 13.43 -10.42
C ASN A 154 18.54 12.29 -11.42
N LYS A 155 17.51 11.97 -12.23
CA LYS A 155 17.49 10.84 -13.18
C LYS A 155 17.88 9.50 -12.54
N VAL A 156 17.61 9.37 -11.25
CA VAL A 156 17.81 8.12 -10.52
C VAL A 156 16.56 7.30 -10.71
N LYS A 157 16.72 6.11 -11.30
CA LYS A 157 15.71 5.07 -11.20
C LYS A 157 16.25 3.89 -10.42
N GLU A 158 15.41 3.29 -9.62
CA GLU A 158 15.78 2.22 -8.72
C GLU A 158 14.60 1.28 -8.55
N HIS A 159 14.86 -0.01 -8.72
CA HIS A 159 13.93 -1.05 -8.32
C HIS A 159 14.25 -1.49 -6.90
N ARG A 160 13.24 -1.62 -6.05
CA ARG A 160 13.36 -1.95 -4.64
C ARG A 160 12.41 -3.07 -4.24
N SER A 161 12.97 -4.16 -3.75
CA SER A 161 12.27 -5.31 -3.16
C SER A 161 12.46 -5.26 -1.65
N THR A 162 11.37 -5.21 -0.87
CA THR A 162 11.41 -5.29 0.59
C THR A 162 10.53 -6.42 1.11
N ARG A 163 11.06 -7.22 2.04
CA ARG A 163 10.31 -8.21 2.82
C ARG A 163 10.30 -7.79 4.29
N PHE A 164 9.17 -7.99 4.96
CA PHE A 164 9.02 -7.66 6.38
C PHE A 164 8.84 -8.92 7.23
N GLU A 165 9.41 -8.88 8.42
CA GLU A 165 9.25 -9.89 9.46
C GLU A 165 8.88 -9.20 10.77
N TYR A 166 7.89 -9.75 11.48
CA TYR A 166 7.32 -9.16 12.69
C TYR A 166 7.57 -10.00 13.95
N GLY A 167 8.17 -11.18 13.80
CA GLY A 167 8.43 -12.10 14.91
C GLY A 167 9.73 -11.77 15.65
N ASN A 168 9.68 -11.70 16.98
CA ASN A 168 10.86 -11.57 17.86
C ASN A 168 11.79 -10.38 17.55
N VAL A 169 11.24 -9.28 17.04
CA VAL A 169 12.01 -8.08 16.66
C VAL A 169 12.58 -7.38 17.90
N LYS A 170 13.88 -7.09 17.86
CA LYS A 170 14.62 -6.37 18.92
C LYS A 170 15.61 -5.40 18.27
N PRO A 171 15.98 -4.30 18.96
CA PRO A 171 17.09 -3.47 18.51
C PRO A 171 18.36 -4.30 18.28
N PRO A 172 19.24 -3.88 17.35
CA PRO A 172 20.53 -4.51 17.15
C PRO A 172 21.37 -4.42 18.43
N MET A 173 22.14 -5.49 18.71
CA MET A 173 23.10 -5.54 19.82
C MET A 173 24.37 -4.76 19.54
#